data_AF-A0A6J6ACK3-F1
#
_entry.id   AF-A0A6J6ACK3-F1
#
_cell.length_a   1.000
_cell.length_b   1.000
_cell.length_c   1.000
_cell.angle_alpha   90.00
_cell.angle_beta   90.00
_cell.angle_gamma   90.00
#
_symmetry.space_group_name_H-M   'P 1'
#
loop_
_entity.id
_entity.type
_entity.pdbx_description
1 polymer ?
#
loop_
_entity_poly.entity_id
_entity_poly.type
_entity_poly.pdbx_seq_one_letter_code
_entity_poly.pdbx_strand_id
1 'polypeptide(L)'
;MTLHLIDVEDARAFGCVPTDDSGRVTAFLEKMENPVTQSINAGCYIFSPDVIDKIPLGTVVSVERETFPALVESGRPVFGYKEQSYWLDVGTPAALFKGSRDLVDGEFQAMQSTVIAPDSLITGGTSIGARCLIGAATVIDDCIIGDDVIIEDGAHLSHSFIAHGATISAGTIKNGHYLSKKLDLPIPL
;
A
#
# COMPACT_ATOMS: atom_id res chain seq x y z
N MET A 1 -5.99 12.50 -23.10
CA MET A 1 -5.30 12.00 -21.89
C MET A 1 -5.47 10.50 -21.80
N THR A 2 -4.62 9.84 -21.02
CA THR A 2 -4.69 8.39 -20.80
C THR A 2 -4.63 8.08 -19.31
N LEU A 3 -5.49 7.19 -18.84
CA LEU A 3 -5.52 6.68 -17.47
C LEU A 3 -5.01 5.24 -17.47
N HIS A 4 -4.16 4.90 -16.51
CA HIS A 4 -3.84 3.52 -16.23
C HIS A 4 -5.04 2.85 -15.55
N LEU A 5 -5.44 1.70 -16.08
CA LEU A 5 -6.54 0.89 -15.57
C LEU A 5 -6.04 -0.48 -15.18
N ILE A 6 -6.53 -0.97 -14.04
CA ILE A 6 -6.34 -2.36 -13.60
C ILE A 6 -7.71 -3.00 -13.34
N ASP A 7 -7.78 -4.31 -13.47
CA ASP A 7 -8.98 -5.06 -13.13
C ASP A 7 -8.82 -5.60 -11.70
N VAL A 8 -9.85 -5.44 -10.89
CA VAL A 8 -9.88 -5.94 -9.50
C VAL A 8 -11.03 -6.90 -9.30
N GLU A 9 -10.96 -7.75 -8.29
CA GLU A 9 -12.08 -8.65 -7.95
C GLU A 9 -13.30 -7.90 -7.40
N ASP A 10 -13.08 -6.80 -6.68
CA ASP A 10 -14.13 -5.95 -6.13
C ASP A 10 -13.85 -4.47 -6.39
N ALA A 11 -14.61 -3.89 -7.33
CA ALA A 11 -14.44 -2.49 -7.74
C ALA A 11 -15.21 -1.48 -6.87
N ARG A 12 -15.98 -1.92 -5.85
CA ARG A 12 -16.89 -1.04 -5.07
C ARG A 12 -16.17 0.09 -4.34
N ALA A 13 -14.93 -0.14 -3.92
CA ALA A 13 -14.12 0.83 -3.20
C ALA A 13 -13.43 1.87 -4.11
N PHE A 14 -13.54 1.72 -5.44
CA PHE A 14 -12.70 2.44 -6.41
C PHE A 14 -13.52 3.20 -7.46
N GLY A 15 -12.82 4.02 -8.26
CA GLY A 15 -13.37 4.66 -9.45
C GLY A 15 -13.45 3.67 -10.60
N CYS A 16 -14.67 3.26 -10.98
CA CYS A 16 -14.94 2.37 -12.12
C CYS A 16 -14.83 3.15 -13.43
N VAL A 17 -14.12 2.58 -14.41
CA VAL A 17 -13.82 3.25 -15.68
C VAL A 17 -14.16 2.33 -16.86
N PRO A 18 -15.43 2.28 -17.29
CA PRO A 18 -15.81 1.56 -18.50
C PRO A 18 -15.15 2.18 -19.74
N THR A 19 -14.77 1.32 -20.68
CA THR A 19 -14.18 1.70 -21.97
C THR A 19 -14.94 1.06 -23.12
N ASP A 20 -14.98 1.71 -24.27
CA ASP A 20 -15.39 1.06 -25.52
C ASP A 20 -14.28 0.16 -26.12
N ASP A 21 -14.56 -0.46 -27.27
CA ASP A 21 -13.64 -1.38 -27.95
C ASP A 21 -12.34 -0.72 -28.43
N SER A 22 -12.31 0.62 -28.53
CA SER A 22 -11.12 1.39 -28.87
C SER A 22 -10.30 1.80 -27.64
N GLY A 23 -10.74 1.41 -26.44
CA GLY A 23 -10.15 1.82 -25.17
C GLY A 23 -10.54 3.24 -24.75
N ARG A 24 -11.53 3.86 -25.42
CA ARG A 24 -12.00 5.20 -25.04
C ARG A 24 -12.87 5.10 -23.80
N VAL A 25 -12.60 5.92 -22.81
CA VAL A 25 -13.38 5.99 -21.56
C VAL A 25 -14.77 6.54 -21.87
N THR A 26 -15.80 5.81 -21.44
CA THR A 26 -17.22 6.17 -21.67
C THR A 26 -17.86 6.81 -20.45
N ALA A 27 -17.35 6.53 -19.25
CA ALA A 27 -17.76 7.16 -18.00
C ALA A 27 -16.64 7.04 -16.95
N PHE A 28 -16.73 7.87 -15.91
CA PHE A 28 -15.91 7.73 -14.70
C PHE A 28 -16.85 7.73 -13.49
N LEU A 29 -16.90 6.62 -12.76
CA LEU A 29 -17.92 6.34 -11.75
C LEU A 29 -17.27 6.00 -10.41
N GLU A 30 -17.24 6.97 -9.50
CA GLU A 30 -16.56 6.86 -8.21
C GLU A 30 -17.38 6.06 -7.19
N LYS A 31 -16.82 4.96 -6.65
CA LYS A 31 -17.34 4.19 -5.50
C LYS A 31 -18.80 3.79 -5.63
N MET A 32 -19.05 2.84 -6.54
CA MET A 32 -20.37 2.32 -6.84
C MET A 32 -20.69 1.09 -6.00
N GLU A 33 -21.90 0.99 -5.42
CA GLU A 33 -22.35 -0.23 -4.74
C GLU A 33 -22.47 -1.42 -5.71
N ASN A 34 -22.90 -1.14 -6.95
CA ASN A 34 -22.98 -2.10 -8.05
C ASN A 34 -22.10 -1.61 -9.22
N PRO A 35 -20.80 -1.98 -9.24
CA PRO A 35 -19.88 -1.62 -10.32
C PRO A 35 -20.36 -2.12 -11.68
N VAL A 36 -20.29 -1.27 -12.69
CA VAL A 36 -20.64 -1.63 -14.08
C VAL A 36 -19.48 -2.33 -14.81
N THR A 37 -18.28 -2.30 -14.21
CA THR A 37 -17.07 -2.95 -14.69
C THR A 37 -16.13 -3.19 -13.52
N GLN A 38 -15.21 -4.14 -13.69
CA GLN A 38 -14.12 -4.39 -12.76
C GLN A 38 -12.85 -3.58 -13.09
N SER A 39 -12.82 -2.89 -14.24
CA SER A 39 -11.72 -1.99 -14.61
C SER A 39 -11.82 -0.71 -13.79
N ILE A 40 -10.82 -0.48 -12.94
CA ILE A 40 -10.75 0.66 -12.04
C ILE A 40 -9.62 1.62 -12.44
N ASN A 41 -9.74 2.86 -11.98
CA ASN A 41 -8.66 3.83 -12.02
C ASN A 41 -7.49 3.38 -11.12
N ALA A 42 -6.31 3.17 -11.71
CA ALA A 42 -5.11 2.74 -10.99
C ALA A 42 -4.29 3.90 -10.39
N GLY A 43 -4.72 5.15 -10.56
CA GLY A 43 -4.08 6.33 -9.96
C GLY A 43 -2.84 6.85 -10.70
N CYS A 44 -2.60 6.40 -11.94
CA CYS A 44 -1.50 6.87 -12.78
C CYS A 44 -2.03 7.40 -14.12
N TYR A 45 -1.54 8.56 -14.54
CA TYR A 45 -2.15 9.33 -15.63
C TYR A 45 -1.10 9.99 -16.53
N ILE A 46 -1.44 10.10 -17.81
CA ILE A 46 -0.74 10.96 -18.77
C ILE A 46 -1.69 12.08 -19.20
N PHE A 47 -1.43 13.29 -18.70
CA PHE A 47 -2.21 14.48 -19.02
C PHE A 47 -1.67 15.19 -20.27
N SER A 48 -2.58 15.77 -21.04
CA SER A 48 -2.23 16.86 -21.95
C SER A 48 -2.05 18.14 -21.11
N PRO A 49 -1.03 18.98 -21.35
CA PRO A 49 -0.77 20.18 -20.55
C PRO A 49 -1.98 21.09 -20.39
N ASP A 50 -2.77 21.27 -21.45
CA ASP A 50 -3.94 22.15 -21.45
C ASP A 50 -5.11 21.63 -20.60
N VAL A 51 -5.07 20.38 -20.13
CA VAL A 51 -5.99 19.90 -19.09
C VAL A 51 -5.54 20.40 -17.71
N ILE A 52 -4.23 20.36 -17.44
CA ILE A 52 -3.65 20.85 -16.19
C ILE A 52 -3.83 22.37 -16.08
N ASP A 53 -3.65 23.10 -17.18
CA ASP A 53 -3.81 24.56 -17.23
C ASP A 53 -5.24 25.02 -16.88
N LYS A 54 -6.23 24.12 -16.97
CA LYS A 54 -7.63 24.41 -16.61
C LYS A 54 -7.92 24.19 -15.12
N ILE A 55 -7.01 23.57 -14.38
CA ILE A 55 -7.19 23.37 -12.94
C ILE A 55 -6.88 24.71 -12.25
N PRO A 56 -7.88 25.35 -11.58
CA PRO A 56 -7.70 26.66 -10.97
C PRO A 56 -6.66 26.64 -9.86
N LEU A 57 -5.73 27.59 -9.90
CA LEU A 57 -4.73 27.76 -8.87
C LEU A 57 -5.38 28.11 -7.52
N GLY A 58 -4.86 27.53 -6.43
CA GLY A 58 -5.32 27.84 -5.07
C GLY A 58 -6.69 27.25 -4.71
N THR A 59 -7.23 26.36 -5.55
CA THR A 59 -8.51 25.68 -5.31
C THR A 59 -8.27 24.19 -5.15
N VAL A 60 -8.96 23.55 -4.19
CA VAL A 60 -8.99 22.09 -4.09
C VAL A 60 -9.93 21.57 -5.16
N VAL A 61 -9.41 20.76 -6.07
CA VAL A 61 -10.16 20.11 -7.15
C VAL A 61 -9.92 18.61 -7.07
N SER A 62 -10.99 17.82 -7.11
CA SER A 62 -10.86 16.37 -7.33
C SER A 62 -10.84 16.11 -8.83
N VAL A 63 -9.72 15.61 -9.32
CA VAL A 63 -9.59 15.26 -10.73
C VAL A 63 -10.58 14.15 -11.09
N GLU A 64 -10.78 13.20 -10.18
CA GLU A 64 -11.66 12.03 -10.32
C GLU A 64 -13.14 12.42 -10.37
N ARG A 65 -13.56 13.40 -9.58
CA ARG A 65 -14.98 13.79 -9.45
C ARG A 65 -15.37 14.95 -10.34
N GLU A 66 -14.42 15.79 -10.74
CA GLU A 66 -14.70 17.03 -11.49
C GLU A 66 -14.06 17.01 -12.87
N THR A 67 -12.77 16.70 -12.95
CA THR A 67 -12.01 16.85 -14.21
C THR A 67 -12.29 15.73 -15.20
N PHE A 68 -12.18 14.45 -14.79
CA PHE A 68 -12.40 13.32 -15.70
C PHE A 68 -13.84 13.26 -16.23
N PRO A 69 -14.90 13.40 -15.40
CA PRO A 69 -16.27 13.42 -15.90
C PRO A 69 -16.49 14.55 -16.90
N ALA A 70 -16.03 15.78 -16.61
CA ALA A 70 -16.19 16.92 -17.52
C ALA A 70 -15.47 16.72 -18.87
N LEU A 71 -14.31 16.05 -18.88
CA LEU A 71 -13.59 15.73 -20.11
C LEU A 71 -14.32 14.68 -20.95
N VAL A 72 -14.88 13.66 -20.31
CA VAL A 72 -15.69 12.63 -20.98
C VAL A 72 -16.98 13.26 -21.54
N GLU A 73 -17.69 14.05 -20.74
CA GLU A 73 -18.94 14.74 -21.13
C GLU A 73 -18.75 15.74 -22.28
N SER A 74 -17.63 16.47 -22.27
CA SER A 74 -17.28 17.40 -23.37
C SER A 74 -16.83 16.70 -24.66
N GLY A 75 -16.85 15.35 -24.70
CA GLY A 75 -16.47 14.56 -25.86
C GLY A 75 -14.97 14.57 -26.13
N ARG A 76 -14.15 14.99 -25.16
CA ARG A 76 -12.71 15.05 -25.32
C ARG A 76 -12.10 13.63 -25.32
N PRO A 77 -10.99 13.38 -26.04
CA PRO A 77 -10.36 12.06 -26.04
C PRO A 77 -9.72 11.72 -24.68
N VAL A 78 -10.34 10.76 -24.00
CA VAL A 78 -9.88 10.14 -22.75
C VAL A 78 -9.80 8.64 -23.00
N PHE A 79 -8.64 8.03 -22.78
CA PHE A 79 -8.40 6.61 -23.04
C PHE A 79 -7.95 5.88 -21.78
N GLY A 80 -8.32 4.61 -21.68
CA GLY A 80 -7.80 3.69 -20.67
C GLY A 80 -6.68 2.84 -21.26
N TYR A 81 -5.52 2.85 -20.61
CA TYR A 81 -4.47 1.86 -20.84
C TYR A 81 -4.64 0.75 -19.80
N LYS A 82 -5.06 -0.44 -20.24
CA LYS A 82 -5.30 -1.59 -19.36
C LYS A 82 -4.04 -2.41 -19.24
N GLU A 83 -3.59 -2.65 -18.01
CA GLU A 83 -2.48 -3.52 -17.69
C GLU A 83 -2.76 -4.29 -16.40
N GLN A 84 -2.37 -5.57 -16.36
CA GLN A 84 -2.47 -6.42 -15.16
C GLN A 84 -1.08 -6.62 -14.57
N SER A 85 -0.50 -5.53 -14.07
CA SER A 85 0.76 -5.52 -13.33
C SER A 85 0.51 -5.52 -11.82
N TYR A 86 1.57 -5.70 -11.02
CA TYR A 86 1.44 -5.60 -9.56
C TYR A 86 0.91 -4.23 -9.18
N TRP A 87 -0.20 -4.22 -8.46
CA TRP A 87 -0.85 -3.01 -7.98
C TRP A 87 -1.51 -3.30 -6.65
N LEU A 88 -1.41 -2.34 -5.74
CA LEU A 88 -2.00 -2.40 -4.42
C LEU A 88 -2.33 -0.99 -3.96
N ASP A 89 -3.59 -0.74 -3.62
CA ASP A 89 -4.00 0.49 -2.94
C ASP A 89 -3.66 0.40 -1.44
N VAL A 90 -2.53 0.99 -1.06
CA VAL A 90 -2.04 0.98 0.33
C VAL A 90 -2.74 2.08 1.16
N GLY A 91 -4.06 1.91 1.33
CA GLY A 91 -4.90 2.80 2.13
C GLY A 91 -5.23 2.28 3.54
N THR A 92 -4.96 1.01 3.83
CA THR A 92 -5.28 0.36 5.12
C THR A 92 -4.05 -0.32 5.73
N PRO A 93 -4.03 -0.56 7.06
CA PRO A 93 -2.95 -1.32 7.68
C PRO A 93 -2.78 -2.72 7.05
N ALA A 94 -3.88 -3.46 6.82
CA ALA A 94 -3.81 -4.76 6.16
C ALA A 94 -3.13 -4.70 4.77
N ALA A 95 -3.43 -3.66 3.96
CA ALA A 95 -2.77 -3.47 2.67
C ALA A 95 -1.27 -3.16 2.82
N LEU A 96 -0.87 -2.38 3.83
CA LEU A 96 0.55 -2.13 4.11
C LEU A 96 1.32 -3.41 4.45
N PHE A 97 0.73 -4.28 5.29
CA PHE A 97 1.31 -5.57 5.63
C PHE A 97 1.40 -6.49 4.41
N LYS A 98 0.32 -6.57 3.62
CA LYS A 98 0.33 -7.32 2.36
C LYS A 98 1.46 -6.85 1.44
N GLY A 99 1.54 -5.54 1.17
CA GLY A 99 2.56 -4.98 0.28
C GLY A 99 3.97 -5.21 0.78
N SER A 100 4.19 -5.17 2.10
CA SER A 100 5.48 -5.47 2.71
C SER A 100 5.87 -6.94 2.54
N ARG A 101 4.93 -7.87 2.77
CA ARG A 101 5.14 -9.30 2.57
C ARG A 101 5.34 -9.68 1.10
N ASP A 102 4.59 -9.06 0.19
CA ASP A 102 4.65 -9.37 -1.25
C ASP A 102 6.06 -9.14 -1.83
N LEU A 103 6.87 -8.29 -1.19
CA LEU A 103 8.26 -7.98 -1.59
C LEU A 103 9.30 -8.91 -0.95
N VAL A 104 8.91 -9.76 0.00
CA VAL A 104 9.80 -10.68 0.69
C VAL A 104 9.81 -12.02 -0.03
N ASP A 105 11.01 -12.43 -0.49
CA ASP A 105 11.24 -13.74 -1.07
C ASP A 105 11.69 -14.73 0.02
N GLY A 106 10.74 -15.45 0.61
CA GLY A 106 10.96 -16.42 1.68
C GLY A 106 10.28 -16.07 3.00
N GLU A 107 10.79 -16.59 4.12
CA GLU A 107 10.22 -16.38 5.46
C GLU A 107 10.40 -14.95 5.97
N PHE A 108 11.52 -14.32 5.63
CA PHE A 108 11.81 -12.93 5.98
C PHE A 108 12.91 -12.35 5.08
N GLN A 109 12.98 -11.01 5.02
CA GLN A 109 14.06 -10.28 4.37
C GLN A 109 14.64 -9.25 5.35
N ALA A 110 15.96 -9.33 5.60
CA ALA A 110 16.68 -8.35 6.41
C ALA A 110 17.59 -7.47 5.55
N MET A 111 17.54 -6.16 5.77
CA MET A 111 18.41 -5.20 5.10
C MET A 111 19.82 -5.20 5.69
N GLN A 112 20.73 -4.49 5.01
CA GLN A 112 22.15 -4.44 5.35
C GLN A 112 22.44 -4.09 6.82
N SER A 113 23.50 -4.70 7.35
CA SER A 113 24.00 -4.47 8.72
C SER A 113 23.03 -4.86 9.84
N THR A 114 21.93 -5.55 9.54
CA THR A 114 21.07 -6.16 10.56
C THR A 114 21.73 -7.43 11.09
N VAL A 115 21.77 -7.56 12.42
CA VAL A 115 22.32 -8.71 13.13
C VAL A 115 21.17 -9.43 13.82
N ILE A 116 21.03 -10.72 13.52
CA ILE A 116 20.03 -11.60 14.13
C ILE A 116 20.79 -12.62 14.95
N ALA A 117 20.50 -12.66 16.26
CA ALA A 117 21.10 -13.64 17.15
C ALA A 117 20.60 -15.07 16.83
N PRO A 118 21.35 -16.11 17.26
CA PRO A 118 20.94 -17.50 17.08
C PRO A 118 19.60 -17.82 17.74
N ASP A 119 19.00 -18.92 17.29
CA ASP A 119 17.77 -19.51 17.85
C ASP A 119 16.51 -18.65 17.73
N SER A 120 16.59 -17.53 16.99
CA SER A 120 15.42 -16.72 16.64
C SER A 120 14.66 -17.31 15.46
N LEU A 121 13.33 -17.35 15.58
CA LEU A 121 12.41 -17.81 14.55
C LEU A 121 11.74 -16.58 13.92
N ILE A 122 11.93 -16.39 12.61
CA ILE A 122 11.36 -15.27 11.87
C ILE A 122 10.62 -15.82 10.66
N THR A 123 9.32 -15.54 10.55
CA THR A 123 8.40 -16.12 9.55
C THR A 123 7.41 -15.09 9.01
N GLY A 124 6.53 -15.55 8.11
CA GLY A 124 5.35 -14.79 7.68
C GLY A 124 5.66 -13.67 6.71
N GLY A 125 6.79 -13.74 6.00
CA GLY A 125 7.23 -12.69 5.08
C GLY A 125 7.67 -11.42 5.82
N THR A 126 8.25 -11.57 7.01
CA THR A 126 8.68 -10.44 7.84
C THR A 126 9.71 -9.59 7.12
N SER A 127 9.51 -8.26 7.10
CA SER A 127 10.47 -7.31 6.54
C SER A 127 11.24 -6.63 7.67
N ILE A 128 12.57 -6.60 7.57
CA ILE A 128 13.46 -6.03 8.59
C ILE A 128 14.38 -4.98 7.96
N GLY A 129 14.26 -3.75 8.45
CA GLY A 129 15.07 -2.61 8.03
C GLY A 129 16.54 -2.76 8.38
N ALA A 130 17.33 -1.75 8.02
CA ALA A 130 18.78 -1.81 8.13
C ALA A 130 19.25 -1.56 9.57
N ARG A 131 20.42 -2.10 9.94
CA ARG A 131 21.09 -1.86 11.23
C ARG A 131 20.25 -2.25 12.45
N CYS A 132 19.38 -3.25 12.30
CA CYS A 132 18.62 -3.77 13.43
C CYS A 132 19.47 -4.76 14.25
N LEU A 133 19.17 -4.84 15.55
CA LEU A 133 19.72 -5.85 16.44
C LEU A 133 18.56 -6.70 16.95
N ILE A 134 18.50 -7.96 16.54
CA ILE A 134 17.47 -8.91 16.96
C ILE A 134 18.10 -9.90 17.96
N GLY A 135 17.60 -9.88 19.19
CA GLY A 135 18.05 -10.70 20.30
C GLY A 135 17.80 -12.19 20.10
N ALA A 136 18.37 -13.00 20.99
CA ALA A 136 18.28 -14.45 20.92
C ALA A 136 16.88 -14.94 21.28
N ALA A 137 16.51 -16.11 20.74
CA ALA A 137 15.23 -16.77 21.03
C ALA A 137 14.00 -15.88 20.80
N THR A 138 14.06 -14.91 19.88
CA THR A 138 12.89 -14.11 19.50
C THR A 138 12.01 -14.88 18.52
N VAL A 139 10.70 -14.70 18.62
CA VAL A 139 9.72 -15.21 17.66
C VAL A 139 9.06 -14.02 16.97
N ILE A 140 9.24 -13.90 15.66
CA ILE A 140 8.75 -12.77 14.87
C ILE A 140 7.96 -13.30 13.66
N ASP A 141 6.69 -12.93 13.54
CA ASP A 141 5.81 -13.45 12.49
C ASP A 141 5.00 -12.33 11.83
N ASP A 142 5.07 -12.24 10.50
CA ASP A 142 4.35 -11.23 9.71
C ASP A 142 4.55 -9.80 10.28
N CYS A 143 5.80 -9.41 10.48
CA CYS A 143 6.14 -8.09 11.01
C CYS A 143 6.74 -7.17 9.96
N ILE A 144 6.54 -5.86 10.18
CA ILE A 144 7.29 -4.80 9.52
C ILE A 144 8.20 -4.17 10.58
N ILE A 145 9.51 -4.30 10.42
CA ILE A 145 10.50 -3.74 11.34
C ILE A 145 11.28 -2.66 10.60
N GLY A 146 11.22 -1.42 11.08
CA GLY A 146 11.97 -0.31 10.53
C GLY A 146 13.47 -0.36 10.87
N ASP A 147 14.26 0.47 10.19
CA ASP A 147 15.67 0.70 10.48
C ASP A 147 15.98 1.01 11.96
N ASP A 148 17.19 0.62 12.39
CA ASP A 148 17.76 0.94 13.69
C ASP A 148 16.94 0.41 14.88
N VAL A 149 16.13 -0.63 14.66
CA VAL A 149 15.33 -1.25 15.72
C VAL A 149 16.18 -2.23 16.53
N ILE A 150 16.01 -2.18 17.85
CA ILE A 150 16.58 -3.15 18.78
C ILE A 150 15.44 -3.98 19.35
N ILE A 151 15.46 -5.30 19.14
CA ILE A 151 14.56 -6.25 19.78
C ILE A 151 15.41 -7.07 20.74
N GLU A 152 15.18 -6.96 22.03
CA GLU A 152 15.91 -7.73 23.04
C GLU A 152 15.42 -9.19 23.12
N ASP A 153 16.20 -10.01 23.81
CA ASP A 153 16.04 -11.47 23.86
C ASP A 153 14.62 -11.92 24.25
N GLY A 154 14.16 -13.00 23.63
CA GLY A 154 12.90 -13.67 24.00
C GLY A 154 11.63 -12.89 23.66
N ALA A 155 11.70 -11.84 22.85
CA ALA A 155 10.50 -11.12 22.39
C ALA A 155 9.67 -11.95 21.39
N HIS A 156 8.34 -11.90 21.50
CA HIS A 156 7.38 -12.56 20.63
C HIS A 156 6.48 -11.50 19.98
N LEU A 157 6.70 -11.22 18.70
CA LEU A 157 5.99 -10.19 17.96
C LEU A 157 5.28 -10.83 16.77
N SER A 158 3.98 -10.59 16.63
CA SER A 158 3.23 -11.02 15.46
C SER A 158 2.41 -9.86 14.88
N HIS A 159 2.32 -9.80 13.55
CA HIS A 159 1.38 -8.91 12.86
C HIS A 159 1.54 -7.45 13.29
N SER A 160 2.78 -7.05 13.53
CA SER A 160 3.13 -5.79 14.20
C SER A 160 4.09 -4.94 13.36
N PHE A 161 3.92 -3.63 13.43
CA PHE A 161 4.82 -2.66 12.81
C PHE A 161 5.66 -2.00 13.91
N ILE A 162 6.95 -2.31 13.93
CA ILE A 162 7.95 -1.69 14.80
C ILE A 162 8.63 -0.54 14.04
N ALA A 163 8.36 0.69 14.48
CA ALA A 163 8.86 1.91 13.86
C ALA A 163 10.37 2.08 14.04
N HIS A 164 10.96 2.86 13.14
CA HIS A 164 12.39 3.15 13.13
C HIS A 164 12.94 3.58 14.50
N GLY A 165 14.08 3.03 14.87
CA GLY A 165 14.78 3.36 16.11
C GLY A 165 14.10 2.87 17.38
N ALA A 166 13.00 2.10 17.31
CA ALA A 166 12.33 1.58 18.50
C ALA A 166 13.20 0.53 19.22
N THR A 167 13.01 0.43 20.53
CA THR A 167 13.61 -0.62 21.36
C THR A 167 12.48 -1.43 21.99
N ILE A 168 12.48 -2.73 21.74
CA ILE A 168 11.52 -3.68 22.29
C ILE A 168 12.22 -4.45 23.40
N SER A 169 11.71 -4.32 24.63
CA SER A 169 12.31 -4.94 25.81
C SER A 169 12.23 -6.47 25.78
N ALA A 170 13.14 -7.12 26.49
CA ALA A 170 13.24 -8.57 26.56
C ALA A 170 11.92 -9.20 27.01
N GLY A 171 11.54 -10.31 26.39
CA GLY A 171 10.31 -11.04 26.72
C GLY A 171 9.00 -10.34 26.33
N THR A 172 9.04 -9.22 25.60
CA THR A 172 7.83 -8.52 25.17
C THR A 172 6.99 -9.41 24.25
N ILE A 173 5.69 -9.54 24.55
CA ILE A 173 4.74 -10.28 23.71
C ILE A 173 3.70 -9.31 23.14
N LYS A 174 3.61 -9.19 21.82
CA LYS A 174 2.65 -8.31 21.12
C LYS A 174 2.12 -8.96 19.86
N ASN A 175 0.83 -8.75 19.60
CA ASN A 175 0.15 -9.20 18.39
C ASN A 175 -0.73 -8.08 17.84
N GLY A 176 -0.52 -7.63 16.61
CA GLY A 176 -1.37 -6.61 15.99
C GLY A 176 -1.09 -5.21 16.51
N HIS A 177 0.17 -4.79 16.68
CA HIS A 177 0.51 -3.50 17.28
C HIS A 177 1.47 -2.66 16.43
N TYR A 178 1.27 -1.34 16.45
CA TYR A 178 2.24 -0.34 16.05
C TYR A 178 3.06 0.07 17.28
N LEU A 179 4.38 -0.15 17.22
CA LEU A 179 5.31 0.08 18.30
C LEU A 179 6.34 1.13 17.89
N SER A 180 6.53 2.16 18.69
CA SER A 180 7.54 3.21 18.48
C SER A 180 8.15 3.63 19.82
N LYS A 181 9.10 4.57 19.80
CA LYS A 181 9.67 5.15 21.04
C LYS A 181 8.63 5.79 21.98
N LYS A 182 7.44 6.14 21.47
CA LYS A 182 6.44 6.91 22.22
C LYS A 182 5.07 6.24 22.27
N LEU A 183 4.77 5.38 21.31
CA LEU A 183 3.43 4.87 21.07
C LEU A 183 3.45 3.35 21.01
N ASP A 184 2.43 2.77 21.60
CA ASP A 184 2.07 1.36 21.54
C ASP A 184 0.56 1.33 21.26
N LEU A 185 0.19 1.11 20.01
CA LEU A 185 -1.18 1.24 19.53
C LEU A 185 -1.64 -0.05 18.84
N PRO A 186 -2.86 -0.52 19.07
CA PRO A 186 -3.40 -1.65 18.33
C PRO A 186 -3.58 -1.28 16.85
N ILE A 187 -3.33 -2.25 15.97
CA ILE A 187 -3.58 -2.17 14.54
C ILE A 187 -4.88 -2.92 14.24
N PRO A 188 -5.89 -2.25 13.66
CA PRO A 188 -7.05 -2.94 13.12
C PRO A 188 -6.64 -3.58 11.78
N LEU A 189 -6.31 -4.87 11.84
CA LEU A 189 -6.03 -5.72 10.68
C LEU A 189 -7.31 -6.35 10.13
#